data_AF-A0A9P6QMD3-F1
#
_entry.id   AF-A0A9P6QMD3-F1
#
_cell.length_a   1.000
_cell.length_b   1.000
_cell.length_c   1.000
_cell.angle_alpha   90.00
_cell.angle_beta   90.00
_cell.angle_gamma   90.00
#
_symmetry.space_group_name_H-M   'P 1'
#
loop_
_entity.id
_entity.type
_entity.pdbx_description
1 polymer ?
#
loop_
_entity_poly.entity_id
_entity_poly.type
_entity_poly.pdbx_seq_one_letter_code
_entity_poly.pdbx_strand_id
1 'polypeptide(L)'
;MANEGTLNLDCIAADPKSEYLYGISSANTSPHTNYADSHILLVRSNLDPTNLAGMTWSVVSSSTSSELSYNYPTFTSVDCTVSEQGDFTAFVRSPHRVFSETAMVPMGVRYIRQSGTWSNIYGPAVYGWISDAFVHKSFYMDDNLIHMVTGEYADRMRIGILDTSTNSLQLISSNKW
;
A
#
# COMPACT_ATOMS: atom_id res chain seq x y z
N MET A 1 23.17 21.85 5.32
CA MET A 1 21.78 22.37 5.43
C MET A 1 20.88 21.26 4.90
N ALA A 2 19.96 20.75 5.72
CA ALA A 2 18.96 19.80 5.23
C ALA A 2 17.91 20.59 4.43
N ASN A 3 17.64 20.18 3.20
CA ASN A 3 16.60 20.82 2.39
C ASN A 3 15.25 20.29 2.88
N GLU A 4 14.42 21.18 3.41
CA GLU A 4 13.03 20.88 3.74
C GLU A 4 12.21 20.85 2.44
N GLY A 5 11.39 19.82 2.26
CA GLY A 5 10.51 19.65 1.12
C GLY A 5 9.08 19.37 1.58
N THR A 6 8.11 19.68 0.73
CA THR A 6 6.70 19.28 0.96
C THR A 6 6.48 17.88 0.39
N LEU A 7 5.83 17.02 1.17
CA LEU A 7 5.49 15.65 0.78
C LEU A 7 3.97 15.46 0.88
N ASN A 8 3.35 15.01 -0.21
CA ASN A 8 1.94 14.64 -0.22
C ASN A 8 1.85 13.12 -0.05
N LEU A 9 1.36 12.69 1.10
CA LEU A 9 1.22 11.26 1.43
C LEU A 9 -0.09 10.73 0.87
N ASP A 10 -0.02 9.60 0.17
CA ASP A 10 -1.19 8.93 -0.38
C ASP A 10 -1.90 8.08 0.70
N CYS A 11 -1.13 7.55 1.67
CA CYS A 11 -1.65 6.86 2.84
C CYS A 11 -0.69 6.97 4.03
N ILE A 12 -1.26 6.92 5.23
CA ILE A 12 -0.55 6.91 6.51
C ILE A 12 -1.00 5.69 7.33
N ALA A 13 -0.06 4.97 7.90
CA ALA A 13 -0.29 3.87 8.83
C ALA A 13 0.52 4.07 10.11
N ALA A 14 -0.09 3.78 11.25
CA ALA A 14 0.62 3.70 12.52
C ALA A 14 1.24 2.30 12.68
N ASP A 15 2.40 2.22 13.32
CA ASP A 15 2.87 0.94 13.82
C ASP A 15 1.95 0.43 14.96
N PRO A 16 1.95 -0.88 15.28
CA PRO A 16 1.04 -1.42 16.30
C PRO A 16 1.20 -0.80 17.70
N LYS A 17 2.36 -0.20 17.99
CA LYS A 17 2.63 0.51 19.25
C LYS A 17 2.27 1.99 19.22
N SER A 18 1.89 2.51 18.05
CA SER A 18 1.64 3.94 17.80
C SER A 18 2.83 4.85 18.17
N GLU A 19 4.05 4.32 18.12
CA GLU A 19 5.28 5.10 18.36
C GLU A 19 5.67 5.88 17.10
N TYR A 20 5.33 5.34 15.91
CA TYR A 20 5.68 5.95 14.64
C TYR A 20 4.52 5.89 13.66
N LEU A 21 4.42 6.93 12.85
CA LEU A 21 3.64 6.92 11.62
C LEU A 21 4.55 6.62 10.45
N TYR A 22 4.03 5.86 9.50
CA TYR A 22 4.65 5.61 8.21
C TYR A 22 3.74 6.15 7.13
N GLY A 23 4.36 6.74 6.10
CA GLY A 23 3.64 7.29 4.96
C GLY A 23 4.27 6.85 3.66
N ILE A 24 3.43 6.63 2.65
CA ILE A 24 3.88 6.38 1.28
C ILE A 24 3.48 7.56 0.38
N SER A 25 4.36 7.88 -0.56
CA SER A 25 4.12 8.89 -1.59
C SER A 25 4.78 8.45 -2.89
N SER A 26 4.29 8.99 -3.99
CA SER A 26 4.94 8.91 -5.29
C SER A 26 5.35 10.29 -5.80
N ALA A 27 6.53 10.38 -6.42
CA ALA A 27 7.00 11.59 -7.09
C ALA A 27 7.34 11.27 -8.55
N ASN A 28 6.75 11.99 -9.49
CA ASN A 28 7.13 11.87 -10.89
C ASN A 28 8.38 12.71 -11.16
N THR A 29 9.35 12.15 -11.89
CA THR A 29 10.53 12.89 -12.34
C THR A 29 10.22 13.91 -13.44
N SER A 30 9.09 13.77 -14.13
CA SER A 30 8.68 14.66 -15.22
C SER A 30 7.15 14.83 -15.23
N PRO A 31 6.65 16.06 -15.40
CA PRO A 31 5.21 16.33 -15.51
C PRO A 31 4.62 15.84 -16.85
N HIS A 32 5.43 15.40 -17.81
CA HIS A 32 5.02 15.17 -19.21
C HIS A 32 5.44 13.82 -19.81
N THR A 33 5.98 12.89 -19.03
CA THR A 33 6.33 11.55 -19.55
C THR A 33 5.45 10.47 -18.95
N ASN A 34 5.10 9.52 -19.82
CA ASN A 34 4.38 8.30 -19.49
C ASN A 34 4.92 7.68 -18.20
N TYR A 35 3.99 7.25 -17.34
CA TYR A 35 3.98 6.42 -16.12
C TYR A 35 5.18 5.51 -15.74
N ALA A 36 6.36 5.66 -16.33
CA ALA A 36 7.51 4.78 -16.22
C ALA A 36 8.54 5.25 -15.18
N ASP A 37 8.55 6.55 -14.81
CA ASP A 37 9.64 7.16 -14.04
C ASP A 37 9.16 7.81 -12.72
N SER A 38 8.30 7.13 -11.98
CA SER A 38 7.85 7.55 -10.65
C SER A 38 8.75 6.97 -9.55
N HIS A 39 9.14 7.80 -8.59
CA HIS A 39 9.82 7.39 -7.38
C HIS A 39 8.79 7.07 -6.30
N ILE A 40 8.86 5.88 -5.72
CA ILE A 40 8.16 5.54 -4.48
C ILE A 40 9.00 6.02 -3.32
N LEU A 41 8.38 6.70 -2.37
CA LEU A 41 8.99 7.14 -1.13
C LEU A 41 8.21 6.54 0.04
N LEU A 42 8.92 5.81 0.91
CA LEU A 42 8.43 5.47 2.24
C LEU A 42 9.11 6.39 3.24
N VAL A 43 8.29 7.06 4.03
CA VAL A 43 8.75 7.94 5.11
C VAL A 43 8.23 7.46 6.46
N ARG A 44 8.91 7.87 7.52
CA ARG A 44 8.51 7.63 8.90
C ARG A 44 8.58 8.92 9.70
N SER A 45 7.64 9.12 10.62
CA SER A 45 7.69 10.22 11.57
C SER A 45 8.95 10.14 12.43
N ASN A 46 9.51 11.30 12.78
CA ASN A 46 10.67 11.37 13.67
C ASN A 46 10.29 11.33 15.15
N LEU A 47 9.02 11.60 15.46
CA LEU A 47 8.48 11.70 16.80
C LEU A 47 7.16 10.93 16.89
N ASP A 48 6.78 10.61 18.13
CA ASP A 48 5.50 10.04 18.50
C ASP A 48 4.34 10.95 18.01
N PRO A 49 3.33 10.40 17.32
CA PRO A 49 2.20 11.14 16.79
C PRO A 49 1.25 11.67 17.86
N THR A 50 1.66 12.73 18.55
CA THR A 50 0.78 13.53 19.40
C THR A 50 -0.11 14.48 18.58
N ASN A 51 0.37 14.92 17.41
CA ASN A 51 -0.40 15.65 16.40
C ASN A 51 0.25 15.48 15.00
N LEU A 52 -0.53 15.69 13.93
CA LEU A 52 0.01 15.69 12.55
C LEU A 52 0.67 17.04 12.17
N ALA A 53 0.35 18.11 12.89
CA ALA A 53 0.74 19.48 12.55
C ALA A 53 2.19 19.76 12.99
N GLY A 54 3.09 19.95 12.03
CA GLY A 54 4.51 20.19 12.33
C GLY A 54 5.29 18.89 12.61
N MET A 55 4.71 17.74 12.29
CA MET A 55 5.43 16.48 12.29
C MET A 55 6.54 16.52 11.23
N THR A 56 7.74 16.11 11.63
CA THR A 56 8.87 15.94 10.70
C THR A 56 9.00 14.47 10.33
N TRP A 57 9.43 14.24 9.09
CA TRP A 57 9.50 12.93 8.49
C TRP A 57 10.92 12.66 8.01
N SER A 58 11.35 11.41 8.11
CA SER A 58 12.58 10.91 7.51
C SER A 58 12.27 9.89 6.44
N VAL A 59 13.02 9.91 5.34
CA VAL A 59 12.95 8.88 4.31
C VAL A 59 13.51 7.57 4.89
N VAL A 60 12.69 6.52 4.86
CA VAL A 60 13.07 5.15 5.22
C VAL A 60 13.61 4.41 4.00
N SER A 61 12.90 4.54 2.87
CA SER A 61 13.26 3.87 1.63
C SER A 61 12.75 4.65 0.42
N SER A 62 13.46 4.52 -0.70
CA SER A 62 13.05 5.05 -1.99
C SER A 62 13.35 4.05 -3.11
N SER A 63 12.48 3.95 -4.11
CA SER A 63 12.67 3.06 -5.27
C SER A 63 12.15 3.71 -6.55
N THR A 64 12.79 3.41 -7.68
CA THR A 64 12.46 3.94 -9.02
C THR A 64 12.02 2.87 -10.01
N SER A 65 11.47 1.76 -9.52
CA SER A 65 11.16 0.63 -10.39
C SER A 65 9.83 0.83 -11.13
N SER A 66 9.91 0.88 -12.46
CA SER A 66 8.75 0.81 -13.37
C SER A 66 7.98 -0.51 -13.24
N GLU A 67 8.56 -1.53 -12.62
CA GLU A 67 7.94 -2.83 -12.42
C GLU A 67 7.01 -2.84 -11.20
N LEU A 68 7.15 -1.89 -10.28
CA LEU A 68 6.28 -1.78 -9.12
C LEU A 68 4.92 -1.23 -9.53
N SER A 69 3.88 -1.78 -8.91
CA SER A 69 2.48 -1.44 -9.17
C SER A 69 2.11 -0.03 -8.75
N TYR A 70 2.92 0.53 -7.85
CA TYR A 70 2.85 1.88 -7.31
C TYR A 70 3.63 2.88 -8.17
N ASN A 71 3.42 2.86 -9.48
CA ASN A 71 4.11 3.76 -10.41
C ASN A 71 3.20 4.75 -11.17
N TYR A 72 1.97 4.91 -10.68
CA TYR A 72 1.00 5.83 -11.25
C TYR A 72 0.77 7.02 -10.31
N PRO A 73 0.78 8.26 -10.83
CA PRO A 73 0.27 9.38 -10.07
C PRO A 73 -1.23 9.19 -9.84
N THR A 74 -1.69 9.57 -8.65
CA THR A 74 -3.10 9.59 -8.24
C THR A 74 -3.75 8.21 -8.14
N PHE A 75 -3.56 7.59 -6.99
CA PHE A 75 -4.44 6.52 -6.53
C PHE A 75 -5.63 7.15 -5.83
N THR A 76 -6.84 6.87 -6.32
CA THR A 76 -8.11 7.34 -5.72
C THR A 76 -8.35 6.70 -4.36
N SER A 77 -7.83 5.48 -4.15
CA SER A 77 -7.87 4.75 -2.90
C SER A 77 -6.53 4.02 -2.68
N VAL A 78 -5.83 4.41 -1.61
CA VAL A 78 -4.68 3.68 -1.06
C VAL A 78 -5.04 3.28 0.36
N ASP A 79 -4.87 2.00 0.66
CA ASP A 79 -4.94 1.48 2.01
C ASP A 79 -3.55 0.97 2.40
N CYS A 80 -3.11 1.23 3.63
CA CYS A 80 -1.79 0.87 4.08
C CYS A 80 -1.76 0.44 5.53
N THR A 81 -0.80 -0.41 5.86
CA THR A 81 -0.59 -0.96 7.19
C THR A 81 0.89 -1.23 7.44
N VAL A 82 1.26 -1.29 8.73
CA VAL A 82 2.63 -1.56 9.18
C VAL A 82 2.64 -2.72 10.17
N SER A 83 3.61 -3.63 10.03
CA SER A 83 3.81 -4.72 10.98
C SER A 83 4.58 -4.24 12.22
N GLU A 84 4.62 -5.04 13.29
CA GLU A 84 5.44 -4.73 14.47
C GLU A 84 6.93 -4.59 14.14
N GLN A 85 7.40 -5.29 13.11
CA GLN A 85 8.79 -5.23 12.64
C GLN A 85 9.05 -4.03 11.72
N GLY A 86 8.01 -3.26 11.37
CA GLY A 86 8.09 -2.11 10.49
C GLY A 86 8.07 -2.46 9.00
N ASP A 87 7.60 -3.65 8.63
CA ASP A 87 7.27 -3.94 7.23
C ASP A 87 6.06 -3.08 6.85
N PHE A 88 6.20 -2.34 5.77
CA PHE A 88 5.15 -1.44 5.28
C PHE A 88 4.46 -2.07 4.09
N THR A 89 3.13 -2.07 4.08
CA THR A 89 2.36 -2.51 2.94
C THR A 89 1.37 -1.43 2.52
N ALA A 90 1.25 -1.21 1.22
CA ALA A 90 0.19 -0.41 0.63
C ALA A 90 -0.52 -1.20 -0.47
N PHE A 91 -1.84 -1.25 -0.39
CA PHE A 91 -2.72 -1.72 -1.45
C PHE A 91 -3.23 -0.52 -2.25
N VAL A 92 -3.18 -0.63 -3.57
CA VAL A 92 -3.45 0.49 -4.49
C VAL A 92 -4.25 0.10 -5.70
N ARG A 93 -5.26 0.90 -6.02
CA ARG A 93 -6.09 0.69 -7.21
C ARG A 93 -5.66 1.64 -8.31
N SER A 94 -5.11 1.10 -9.40
CA SER A 94 -4.86 1.87 -10.62
C SER A 94 -6.10 1.80 -11.55
N PRO A 95 -6.90 2.88 -11.70
CA PRO A 95 -8.04 2.89 -12.61
C PRO A 95 -7.64 2.80 -14.09
N HIS A 96 -6.36 3.01 -14.40
CA HIS A 96 -5.82 3.00 -15.76
C HIS A 96 -5.43 1.61 -16.26
N ARG A 97 -5.41 0.60 -15.38
CA ARG A 97 -5.09 -0.78 -15.78
C ARG A 97 -6.38 -1.53 -16.11
N VAL A 98 -6.49 -1.98 -17.36
CA VAL A 98 -7.53 -2.92 -17.79
C VAL A 98 -7.06 -4.32 -17.43
N PHE A 99 -7.90 -5.06 -16.71
CA PHE A 99 -7.54 -6.39 -16.21
C PHE A 99 -8.46 -7.46 -16.79
N SER A 100 -7.88 -8.63 -17.07
CA SER A 100 -8.67 -9.85 -17.27
C SER A 100 -9.16 -10.36 -15.92
N GLU A 101 -10.42 -10.74 -15.81
CA GLU A 101 -11.01 -11.30 -14.57
C GLU A 101 -10.28 -12.57 -14.09
N THR A 102 -9.60 -13.27 -14.99
CA THR A 102 -8.90 -14.53 -14.71
C THR A 102 -7.41 -14.37 -14.39
N ALA A 103 -6.85 -13.16 -14.49
CA ALA A 103 -5.42 -12.93 -14.28
C ALA A 103 -5.11 -12.58 -12.82
N MET A 104 -3.91 -12.97 -12.38
CA MET A 104 -3.27 -12.37 -11.21
C MET A 104 -2.79 -10.98 -11.60
N VAL A 105 -3.22 -9.98 -10.86
CA VAL A 105 -2.94 -8.58 -11.12
C VAL A 105 -2.19 -7.99 -9.93
N PRO A 106 -1.29 -7.05 -10.14
CA PRO A 106 -0.66 -6.37 -9.03
C PRO A 106 -1.68 -5.44 -8.35
N MET A 107 -1.78 -5.55 -7.03
CA MET A 107 -2.79 -4.88 -6.20
C MET A 107 -2.18 -3.99 -5.12
N GLY A 108 -0.86 -4.06 -4.96
CA GLY A 108 -0.15 -3.36 -3.90
C GLY A 108 1.35 -3.51 -4.01
N VAL A 109 2.02 -2.90 -3.05
CA VAL A 109 3.46 -2.99 -2.84
C VAL A 109 3.74 -3.26 -1.36
N ARG A 110 4.82 -3.98 -1.11
CA ARG A 110 5.32 -4.27 0.23
C ARG A 110 6.79 -3.91 0.32
N TYR A 111 7.15 -3.21 1.38
CA TYR A 111 8.52 -2.97 1.80
C TYR A 111 8.84 -3.86 2.99
N ILE A 112 9.89 -4.66 2.86
CA ILE A 112 10.42 -5.49 3.94
C ILE A 112 11.55 -4.72 4.61
N ARG A 113 11.39 -4.36 5.88
CA ARG A 113 12.38 -3.52 6.59
C ARG A 113 13.73 -4.22 6.72
N GLN A 114 13.71 -5.51 7.04
CA GLN A 114 14.93 -6.26 7.33
C GLN A 114 15.86 -6.37 6.12
N SER A 115 15.30 -6.58 4.92
CA SER A 115 16.06 -6.66 3.68
C SER A 115 16.16 -5.32 2.94
N GLY A 116 15.33 -4.34 3.29
CA GLY A 116 15.25 -3.06 2.58
C GLY A 116 14.65 -3.16 1.17
N THR A 117 13.90 -4.22 0.88
CA THR A 117 13.43 -4.53 -0.48
C THR A 117 11.95 -4.20 -0.68
N TRP A 118 11.63 -3.72 -1.87
CA TRP A 118 10.26 -3.56 -2.35
C TRP A 118 9.84 -4.75 -3.22
N SER A 119 8.59 -5.18 -3.09
CA SER A 119 7.97 -6.16 -3.98
C SER A 119 6.52 -5.80 -4.28
N ASN A 120 6.01 -6.30 -5.41
CA ASN A 120 4.59 -6.26 -5.71
C ASN A 120 3.83 -7.29 -4.88
N ILE A 121 2.60 -6.93 -4.51
CA ILE A 121 1.59 -7.87 -4.07
C ILE A 121 0.67 -8.15 -5.25
N TYR A 122 0.42 -9.42 -5.53
CA TYR A 122 -0.50 -9.86 -6.57
C TYR A 122 -1.77 -10.45 -5.98
N GLY A 123 -2.87 -10.38 -6.70
CA GLY A 123 -4.10 -11.08 -6.33
C GLY A 123 -5.05 -11.20 -7.52
N PRO A 124 -6.16 -11.92 -7.35
CA PRO A 124 -7.11 -12.10 -8.44
C PRO A 124 -7.89 -10.82 -8.71
N ALA A 125 -8.07 -10.45 -9.99
CA ALA A 125 -8.77 -9.22 -10.37
C ALA A 125 -10.19 -9.11 -9.76
N VAL A 126 -10.89 -10.24 -9.63
CA VAL A 126 -12.23 -10.34 -9.04
C VAL A 126 -12.29 -10.06 -7.53
N TYR A 127 -11.16 -9.89 -6.85
CA TYR A 127 -11.07 -9.65 -5.41
C TYR A 127 -11.75 -8.35 -4.96
N GLY A 128 -12.08 -7.44 -5.88
CA GLY A 128 -12.83 -6.21 -5.60
C GLY A 128 -12.02 -4.94 -5.76
N TRP A 129 -10.87 -5.02 -6.43
CA TRP A 129 -9.98 -3.89 -6.70
C TRP A 129 -10.25 -3.24 -8.06
N ILE A 130 -11.47 -3.41 -8.54
CA ILE A 130 -11.95 -2.96 -9.86
C ILE A 130 -12.93 -1.79 -9.75
N SER A 131 -13.43 -1.47 -8.55
CA SER A 131 -14.20 -0.23 -8.29
C SER A 131 -13.70 0.54 -7.06
N ASP A 132 -13.75 1.88 -7.10
CA ASP A 132 -13.57 2.75 -5.92
C ASP A 132 -14.78 2.69 -4.96
N ALA A 133 -15.88 2.05 -5.39
CA ALA A 133 -17.04 1.79 -4.53
C ALA A 133 -16.78 0.71 -3.47
N PHE A 134 -15.61 0.08 -3.47
CA PHE A 134 -15.23 -0.87 -2.44
C PHE A 134 -14.43 -0.17 -1.34
N VAL A 135 -14.74 -0.48 -0.09
CA VAL A 135 -13.91 -0.06 1.04
C VAL A 135 -12.83 -1.11 1.26
N HIS A 136 -11.63 -0.62 1.46
CA HIS A 136 -10.44 -1.43 1.58
C HIS A 136 -9.77 -1.17 2.92
N LYS A 137 -9.38 -2.27 3.60
CA LYS A 137 -8.72 -2.22 4.89
C LYS A 137 -7.70 -3.34 5.01
N SER A 138 -6.49 -3.02 5.42
CA SER A 138 -5.44 -3.97 5.72
C SER A 138 -4.93 -3.79 7.14
N PHE A 139 -4.46 -4.90 7.70
CA PHE A 139 -3.87 -4.95 9.02
C PHE A 139 -3.00 -6.21 9.15
N TYR A 140 -2.04 -6.17 10.06
CA TYR A 140 -1.31 -7.37 10.47
C TYR A 140 -2.01 -8.04 11.65
N MET A 141 -2.06 -9.36 11.62
CA MET A 141 -2.44 -10.19 12.76
C MET A 141 -1.34 -11.21 12.99
N ASP A 142 -0.64 -11.07 14.12
CA ASP A 142 0.66 -11.67 14.38
C ASP A 142 1.65 -11.26 13.28
N ASP A 143 1.95 -12.13 12.31
CA ASP A 143 2.78 -11.83 11.14
C ASP A 143 2.01 -11.97 9.81
N ASN A 144 0.72 -12.24 9.87
CA ASN A 144 -0.11 -12.41 8.70
C ASN A 144 -0.67 -11.06 8.26
N LEU A 145 -0.31 -10.63 7.05
CA LEU A 145 -0.98 -9.49 6.44
C LEU A 145 -2.36 -9.92 5.96
N ILE A 146 -3.38 -9.30 6.53
CA ILE A 146 -4.77 -9.50 6.16
C ILE A 146 -5.24 -8.27 5.39
N HIS A 147 -5.94 -8.53 4.30
CA HIS A 147 -6.64 -7.52 3.54
C HIS A 147 -8.14 -7.84 3.54
N MET A 148 -8.98 -6.85 3.80
CA MET A 148 -10.43 -6.93 3.78
C MET A 148 -10.99 -5.98 2.74
N VAL A 149 -11.91 -6.49 1.93
CA VAL A 149 -12.68 -5.72 0.96
C VAL A 149 -14.15 -5.81 1.33
N THR A 150 -14.82 -4.67 1.48
CA THR A 150 -16.27 -4.62 1.66
C THR A 150 -16.92 -3.81 0.54
N GLY A 151 -18.12 -4.21 0.11
CA GLY A 151 -18.97 -3.33 -0.72
C GLY A 151 -19.25 -2.01 0.01
N GLU A 152 -19.59 -0.96 -0.75
CA GLU A 152 -20.01 0.34 -0.20
C GLU A 152 -21.09 0.19 0.88
N TYR A 153 -22.01 -0.76 0.69
CA TYR A 153 -23.12 -1.07 1.60
C TYR A 153 -22.85 -2.24 2.54
N ALA A 154 -21.60 -2.72 2.62
CA ALA A 154 -21.18 -3.89 3.38
C ALA A 154 -21.97 -5.19 3.08
N ASP A 155 -22.62 -5.26 1.92
CA ASP A 155 -23.41 -6.40 1.45
C ASP A 155 -22.53 -7.60 1.03
N ARG A 156 -21.25 -7.34 0.77
CA ARG A 156 -20.24 -8.32 0.40
C ARG A 156 -18.97 -8.05 1.20
N MET A 157 -18.42 -9.10 1.80
CA MET A 157 -17.13 -9.06 2.47
C MET A 157 -16.23 -10.14 1.86
N ARG A 158 -15.01 -9.76 1.52
CA ARG A 158 -13.95 -10.68 1.11
C ARG A 158 -12.74 -10.45 1.99
N ILE A 159 -12.13 -11.53 2.42
CA ILE A 159 -10.92 -11.52 3.24
C ILE A 159 -9.86 -12.29 2.50
N GLY A 160 -8.67 -11.71 2.43
CA GLY A 160 -7.50 -12.28 1.80
C GLY A 160 -6.33 -12.22 2.77
N ILE A 161 -5.54 -13.27 2.78
CA ILE A 161 -4.29 -13.34 3.55
C ILE A 161 -3.15 -13.34 2.56
N LEU A 162 -2.11 -12.54 2.81
CA LEU A 162 -0.92 -12.57 1.98
C LEU A 162 -0.13 -13.86 2.23
N ASP A 163 0.04 -14.67 1.20
CA ASP A 163 1.11 -15.66 1.15
C ASP A 163 2.44 -14.93 0.88
N THR A 164 3.28 -14.88 1.91
CA THR A 164 4.56 -14.16 1.88
C THR A 164 5.60 -14.82 0.98
N SER A 165 5.46 -16.12 0.68
CA SER A 165 6.39 -16.84 -0.20
C SER A 165 6.21 -16.45 -1.68
N THR A 166 4.97 -16.15 -2.06
CA THR A 166 4.60 -15.77 -3.43
C THR A 166 4.26 -14.28 -3.57
N ASN A 167 4.18 -13.55 -2.45
CA ASN A 167 3.57 -12.22 -2.36
C ASN A 167 2.21 -12.15 -3.06
N SER A 168 1.36 -13.15 -2.80
CA SER A 168 0.03 -13.22 -3.38
C SER A 168 -1.08 -13.22 -2.33
N LEU A 169 -2.12 -12.42 -2.54
CA LEU A 169 -3.33 -12.44 -1.73
C LEU A 169 -4.12 -13.72 -2.04
N GLN A 170 -4.22 -14.57 -1.02
CA GLN A 170 -5.02 -15.78 -1.04
C GLN A 170 -6.38 -15.48 -0.42
N LEU A 171 -7.43 -15.63 -1.22
CA LEU A 171 -8.81 -15.50 -0.78
C LEU A 171 -9.13 -16.59 0.25
N ILE A 172 -9.60 -16.18 1.43
CA ILE A 172 -10.25 -17.11 2.34
C ILE A 172 -11.63 -17.40 1.72
N SER A 173 -11.79 -18.57 1.12
CA SER A 173 -13.12 -18.98 0.63
C SER A 173 -14.07 -19.05 1.83
N SER A 174 -15.13 -18.23 1.81
CA SER A 174 -16.20 -18.28 2.80
C SER A 174 -17.00 -19.58 2.63
N ASN A 175 -16.48 -20.69 3.14
CA ASN A 175 -17.33 -21.82 3.48
C ASN A 175 -18.04 -21.46 4.79
N LYS A 176 -19.19 -20.77 4.64
CA LYS A 176 -20.26 -20.53 5.63
C LYS A 176 -19.83 -19.97 6.99
N TRP A 177 -20.19 -18.71 7.24
CA TRP A 177 -20.56 -18.26 8.58
C TRP A 177 -21.99 -18.70 8.89
#